data_AF-A0A9D8H5A4-F1
#
_entry.id   AF-A0A9D8H5A4-F1
#
_cell.length_a   1.000
_cell.length_b   1.000
_cell.length_c   1.000
_cell.angle_alpha   90.00
_cell.angle_beta   90.00
_cell.angle_gamma   90.00
#
_symmetry.space_group_name_H-M   'P 1'
#
loop_
_entity.id
_entity.type
_entity.pdbx_description
1 polymer ?
#
loop_
_entity_poly.entity_id
_entity_poly.type
_entity_poly.pdbx_seq_one_letter_code
_entity_poly.pdbx_strand_id
1 'polypeptide(L)'
;MPPKSLTPQHKQAMTAGRKEGQAVKAYLDALEQHRPRRGRRRTPESIEKRLVAIDGEIGGASSLHRLQLTQERRDLQAELAGMKAGVAVDVSALEAGFVKVAKSYGDRKGIAYATWRDAGVPTEVLVKAGITRSD
;
A
#
# COMPACT_ATOMS: atom_id res chain seq x y z
N MET A 1 41.81 -20.61 -16.65
CA MET A 1 41.36 -20.15 -15.33
C MET A 1 40.10 -20.93 -14.97
N PRO A 2 40.04 -21.68 -13.87
CA PRO A 2 38.79 -22.33 -13.47
C PRO A 2 37.77 -21.27 -13.01
N PRO A 3 36.46 -21.45 -13.28
CA PRO A 3 35.44 -20.51 -12.86
C PRO A 3 35.36 -20.45 -11.33
N LYS A 4 35.23 -19.25 -10.76
CA LYS A 4 35.00 -19.03 -9.31
C LYS A 4 33.72 -19.77 -8.91
N SER A 5 33.88 -20.94 -8.30
CA SER A 5 32.79 -21.75 -7.77
C SER A 5 32.02 -20.94 -6.72
N LEU A 6 30.71 -20.76 -6.92
CA LEU A 6 29.85 -20.09 -5.94
C LEU A 6 29.91 -20.86 -4.61
N THR A 7 30.53 -20.24 -3.59
CA THR A 7 30.56 -20.83 -2.24
C THR A 7 29.12 -20.90 -1.67
N PRO A 8 28.82 -21.88 -0.81
CA PRO A 8 27.51 -21.99 -0.17
C PRO A 8 27.06 -20.70 0.51
N GLN A 9 28.01 -19.99 1.14
CA GLN A 9 27.79 -18.71 1.81
C GLN A 9 27.39 -17.59 0.82
N HIS A 10 27.98 -17.57 -0.38
CA HIS A 10 27.60 -16.63 -1.44
C HIS A 10 26.20 -16.96 -2.01
N LYS A 11 25.85 -18.24 -2.16
CA LYS A 11 24.50 -18.66 -2.58
C LYS A 11 23.44 -18.28 -1.55
N GLN A 12 23.74 -18.44 -0.26
CA GLN A 12 22.86 -18.03 0.83
C GLN A 12 22.67 -16.50 0.86
N ALA A 13 23.75 -15.72 0.72
CA ALA A 13 23.68 -14.26 0.64
C ALA A 13 22.85 -13.77 -0.56
N MET A 14 23.00 -14.40 -1.73
CA MET A 14 22.19 -14.10 -2.93
C MET A 14 20.71 -14.44 -2.72
N THR A 15 20.41 -15.53 -2.03
CA THR A 15 19.03 -15.96 -1.75
C THR A 15 18.37 -15.03 -0.73
N ALA A 16 19.10 -14.65 0.32
CA ALA A 16 18.66 -13.66 1.31
C ALA A 16 18.35 -12.31 0.62
N GLY A 17 19.26 -11.82 -0.23
CA GLY A 17 19.05 -10.58 -0.97
C GLY A 17 17.84 -10.57 -1.90
N ARG A 18 17.49 -11.72 -2.50
CA ARG A 18 16.25 -11.83 -3.31
C ARG A 18 15.00 -11.79 -2.44
N LYS A 19 14.98 -12.49 -1.30
CA LYS A 19 13.84 -12.49 -0.38
C LYS A 19 13.56 -11.11 0.19
N GLU A 20 14.62 -10.40 0.60
CA GLU A 20 14.49 -9.03 1.09
C GLU A 20 13.98 -8.09 0.00
N GLY A 21 14.57 -8.17 -1.21
CA GLY A 21 14.11 -7.37 -2.34
C GLY A 21 12.66 -7.64 -2.73
N GLN A 22 12.19 -8.88 -2.64
CA GLN A 22 10.79 -9.23 -2.88
C GLN A 22 9.85 -8.62 -1.85
N ALA A 23 10.20 -8.69 -0.56
CA ALA A 23 9.38 -8.10 0.51
C ALA A 23 9.35 -6.56 0.42
N VAL A 24 10.49 -5.91 0.12
CA VAL A 24 10.55 -4.47 -0.13
C VAL A 24 9.67 -4.09 -1.32
N LYS A 25 9.83 -4.79 -2.46
CA LYS A 25 9.05 -4.53 -3.67
C LYS A 25 7.56 -4.71 -3.42
N ALA A 26 7.14 -5.81 -2.79
CA ALA A 26 5.72 -6.09 -2.57
C ALA A 26 5.03 -4.99 -1.75
N TYR A 27 5.70 -4.48 -0.71
CA TYR A 27 5.18 -3.38 0.09
C TYR A 27 5.10 -2.06 -0.69
N LEU A 28 6.14 -1.69 -1.45
CA LEU A 28 6.12 -0.48 -2.28
C LEU A 28 5.07 -0.56 -3.40
N ASP A 29 4.94 -1.70 -4.06
CA ASP A 29 3.94 -1.93 -5.10
C ASP A 29 2.51 -1.81 -4.51
N ALA A 30 2.28 -2.28 -3.27
CA ALA A 30 1.00 -2.08 -2.58
C ALA A 30 0.72 -0.59 -2.29
N LEU A 31 1.71 0.15 -1.78
CA LEU A 31 1.56 1.61 -1.58
C LEU A 31 1.20 2.33 -2.90
N GLU A 32 1.79 1.92 -4.01
CA GLU A 32 1.52 2.50 -5.33
C GLU A 32 0.13 2.11 -5.88
N GLN A 33 -0.33 0.88 -5.63
CA GLN A 33 -1.67 0.43 -6.03
C GLN A 33 -2.78 1.18 -5.29
N HIS A 34 -2.52 1.57 -4.05
CA HIS A 34 -3.47 2.31 -3.23
C HIS A 34 -3.33 3.83 -3.37
N ARG A 35 -2.37 4.33 -4.16
CA ARG A 35 -2.25 5.75 -4.47
C ARG A 35 -3.41 6.18 -5.39
N PRO A 36 -4.07 7.32 -5.15
CA PRO A 36 -5.13 7.83 -6.02
C PRO A 36 -4.61 8.00 -7.46
N ARG A 37 -5.16 7.26 -8.44
CA ARG A 37 -4.77 7.38 -9.85
C ARG A 37 -5.65 8.40 -10.58
N ARG A 38 -5.06 9.26 -11.41
CA ARG A 38 -5.80 10.18 -12.31
C ARG A 38 -6.54 9.36 -13.38
N GLY A 39 -7.87 9.37 -13.36
CA GLY A 39 -8.71 8.81 -14.43
C GLY A 39 -9.29 7.42 -14.18
N ARG A 40 -10.42 7.14 -14.85
CA ARG A 40 -11.52 6.22 -14.51
C ARG A 40 -11.11 4.78 -14.13
N ARG A 41 -10.99 4.54 -12.82
CA ARG A 41 -11.49 3.36 -12.09
C ARG A 41 -12.30 3.88 -10.88
N ARG A 42 -13.26 3.11 -10.38
CA ARG A 42 -13.99 3.45 -9.13
C ARG A 42 -12.98 3.41 -7.98
N THR A 43 -12.66 4.55 -7.40
CA THR A 43 -11.72 4.70 -6.27
C THR A 43 -12.47 5.03 -4.97
N PRO A 44 -11.89 4.79 -3.78
CA PRO A 44 -12.49 5.20 -2.51
C PRO A 44 -12.90 6.68 -2.51
N GLU A 45 -12.08 7.58 -3.06
CA GLU A 45 -12.37 9.01 -3.13
C GLU A 45 -13.55 9.30 -4.07
N SER A 46 -13.68 8.56 -5.18
CA SER A 46 -14.82 8.71 -6.09
C SER A 46 -16.13 8.22 -5.45
N ILE A 47 -16.06 7.18 -4.62
CA ILE A 47 -17.19 6.65 -3.86
C ILE A 47 -17.61 7.66 -2.79
N GLU A 48 -16.66 8.21 -2.03
CA GLU A 48 -16.91 9.26 -1.03
C GLU A 48 -17.56 10.50 -1.66
N LYS A 49 -17.08 10.94 -2.83
CA LYS A 49 -17.71 12.04 -3.58
C LYS A 49 -19.14 11.73 -3.98
N ARG A 50 -19.44 10.50 -4.43
CA ARG A 50 -20.81 10.11 -4.79
C ARG A 50 -21.72 10.03 -3.56
N LEU A 51 -21.22 9.55 -2.43
CA LEU A 51 -21.96 9.53 -1.16
C LEU A 51 -22.38 10.95 -0.74
N VAL A 52 -21.46 11.91 -0.81
CA VAL A 52 -21.76 13.33 -0.52
C VAL A 52 -22.84 13.88 -1.47
N ALA A 53 -22.77 13.56 -2.76
CA ALA A 53 -23.80 13.98 -3.72
C ALA A 53 -25.18 13.38 -3.39
N ILE A 54 -25.22 12.08 -3.07
CA ILE A 54 -26.47 11.39 -2.70
C ILE A 54 -27.12 12.00 -1.46
N ASP A 55 -26.33 12.35 -0.44
CA ASP A 55 -26.86 12.97 0.79
C ASP A 55 -27.49 14.34 0.50
N GLY A 56 -27.00 15.08 -0.50
CA GLY A 56 -27.62 16.31 -1.00
C GLY A 56 -28.89 16.09 -1.82
N GLU A 57 -28.94 15.02 -2.63
CA GLU A 57 -30.08 14.69 -3.52
C GLU A 57 -31.30 14.14 -2.75
N ILE A 58 -31.08 13.39 -1.65
CA ILE A 58 -32.14 12.68 -0.91
C ILE A 58 -33.25 13.62 -0.35
N GLY A 59 -32.89 14.83 0.05
CA GLY A 59 -33.81 15.80 0.68
C GLY A 59 -34.94 16.23 -0.26
N GLY A 60 -34.63 16.44 -1.53
CA GLY A 60 -35.59 16.89 -2.56
C GLY A 60 -36.15 15.78 -3.45
N ALA A 61 -35.69 14.53 -3.28
CA ALA A 61 -36.09 13.41 -4.12
C ALA A 61 -37.56 12.98 -3.90
N SER A 62 -38.23 12.58 -5.00
CA SER A 62 -39.52 11.89 -4.95
C SER A 62 -39.40 10.54 -4.21
N SER A 63 -40.53 9.96 -3.78
CA SER A 63 -40.53 8.72 -2.98
C SER A 63 -39.75 7.57 -3.63
N LEU A 64 -39.98 7.31 -4.92
CA LEU A 64 -39.27 6.27 -5.68
C LEU A 64 -37.78 6.60 -5.83
N HIS A 65 -37.45 7.86 -6.13
CA HIS A 65 -36.06 8.27 -6.32
C HIS A 65 -35.27 8.24 -5.00
N ARG A 66 -35.89 8.64 -3.87
CA ARG A 66 -35.30 8.54 -2.54
C ARG A 66 -34.99 7.08 -2.17
N LEU A 67 -35.86 6.13 -2.53
CA LEU A 67 -35.61 4.71 -2.33
C LEU A 67 -34.37 4.25 -3.10
N GLN A 68 -34.25 4.64 -4.38
CA GLN A 68 -33.11 4.31 -5.23
C GLN A 68 -31.80 4.91 -4.68
N LEU A 69 -31.80 6.19 -4.33
CA LEU A 69 -30.64 6.87 -3.73
C LEU A 69 -30.22 6.24 -2.40
N THR A 70 -31.19 5.80 -1.59
CA THR A 70 -30.91 5.10 -0.33
C THR A 70 -30.25 3.75 -0.56
N GLN A 71 -30.68 3.01 -1.60
CA GLN A 71 -30.05 1.75 -2.01
C GLN A 71 -28.63 2.00 -2.50
N GLU A 72 -28.45 2.97 -3.42
CA GLU A 72 -27.13 3.33 -3.95
C GLU A 72 -26.17 3.73 -2.82
N ARG A 73 -26.64 4.52 -1.84
CA ARG A 73 -25.84 4.88 -0.66
C ARG A 73 -25.37 3.67 0.12
N ARG A 74 -26.24 2.68 0.36
CA ARG A 74 -25.88 1.44 1.08
C ARG A 74 -24.84 0.62 0.31
N ASP A 75 -25.03 0.47 -0.99
CA ASP A 75 -24.12 -0.29 -1.84
C ASP A 75 -22.74 0.36 -1.89
N LEU A 76 -22.69 1.69 -2.04
CA LEU A 76 -21.45 2.46 -2.00
C LEU A 76 -20.75 2.42 -0.64
N GLN A 77 -21.50 2.46 0.47
CA GLN A 77 -20.93 2.31 1.82
C GLN A 77 -20.34 0.91 2.02
N ALA A 78 -21.03 -0.14 1.57
CA ALA A 78 -20.55 -1.51 1.65
C ALA A 78 -19.29 -1.72 0.79
N GLU A 79 -19.28 -1.18 -0.43
CA GLU A 79 -18.12 -1.21 -1.33
C GLU A 79 -16.93 -0.49 -0.70
N LEU A 80 -17.14 0.72 -0.16
CA LEU A 80 -16.07 1.50 0.50
C LEU A 80 -15.51 0.77 1.72
N ALA A 81 -16.38 0.17 2.54
CA ALA A 81 -15.97 -0.63 3.68
C ALA A 81 -15.15 -1.86 3.26
N GLY A 82 -15.58 -2.57 2.22
CA GLY A 82 -14.86 -3.72 1.66
C GLY A 82 -13.49 -3.34 1.11
N MET A 83 -13.39 -2.22 0.38
CA MET A 83 -12.12 -1.69 -0.11
C MET A 83 -11.19 -1.33 1.06
N LYS A 84 -11.68 -0.60 2.08
CA LYS A 84 -10.87 -0.21 3.24
C LYS A 84 -10.39 -1.43 4.04
N ALA A 85 -11.25 -2.43 4.25
CA ALA A 85 -10.91 -3.64 4.99
C ALA A 85 -9.89 -4.53 4.27
N GLY A 86 -10.10 -4.80 2.97
CA GLY A 86 -9.19 -5.63 2.18
C GLY A 86 -7.80 -5.00 2.04
N VAL A 87 -7.75 -3.69 1.80
CA VAL A 87 -6.50 -2.92 1.71
C VAL A 87 -5.75 -2.92 3.04
N ALA A 88 -6.44 -2.69 4.16
CA ALA A 88 -5.80 -2.66 5.47
C ALA A 88 -5.14 -3.99 5.84
N VAL A 89 -5.78 -5.12 5.52
CA VAL A 89 -5.25 -6.46 5.82
C VAL A 89 -4.02 -6.78 4.96
N ASP A 90 -4.09 -6.51 3.65
CA ASP A 90 -2.98 -6.79 2.72
C ASP A 90 -1.74 -5.93 3.05
N VAL A 91 -1.95 -4.62 3.21
CA VAL A 91 -0.86 -3.69 3.54
C VAL A 91 -0.20 -4.03 4.88
N SER A 92 -0.97 -4.44 5.90
CA SER A 92 -0.40 -4.77 7.22
C SER A 92 0.51 -6.00 7.17
N ALA A 93 0.14 -7.03 6.40
CA ALA A 93 0.97 -8.22 6.24
C ALA A 93 2.26 -7.90 5.47
N LEU A 94 2.15 -7.08 4.42
CA LEU A 94 3.28 -6.63 3.63
C LEU A 94 4.21 -5.70 4.43
N GLU A 95 3.65 -4.82 5.27
CA GLU A 95 4.41 -3.95 6.18
C GLU A 95 5.24 -4.78 7.16
N ALA A 96 4.67 -5.83 7.75
CA ALA A 96 5.40 -6.71 8.66
C ALA A 96 6.58 -7.43 7.96
N GLY A 97 6.42 -7.77 6.68
CA GLY A 97 7.51 -8.29 5.84
C GLY A 97 8.57 -7.24 5.57
N PHE A 98 8.16 -6.03 5.17
CA PHE A 98 9.02 -4.89 4.90
C PHE A 98 9.88 -4.52 6.11
N VAL A 99 9.24 -4.32 7.28
CA VAL A 99 9.89 -3.90 8.52
C VAL A 99 11.05 -4.83 8.92
N LYS A 100 10.91 -6.14 8.68
CA LYS A 100 11.96 -7.13 9.01
C LYS A 100 13.21 -7.01 8.15
N VAL A 101 13.10 -6.49 6.93
CA VAL A 101 14.18 -6.54 5.94
C VAL A 101 14.67 -5.18 5.48
N ALA A 102 13.88 -4.12 5.67
CA ALA A 102 14.09 -2.82 5.04
C ALA A 102 15.42 -2.19 5.44
N LYS A 103 15.84 -2.29 6.71
CA LYS A 103 17.15 -1.77 7.15
C LYS A 103 18.32 -2.48 6.48
N SER A 104 18.39 -3.81 6.59
CA SER A 104 19.43 -4.64 5.94
C SER A 104 19.50 -4.40 4.42
N TYR A 105 18.33 -4.25 3.79
CA TYR A 105 18.24 -3.94 2.36
C TYR A 105 18.76 -2.53 2.04
N GLY A 106 18.31 -1.53 2.81
CA GLY A 106 18.73 -0.13 2.67
C GLY A 106 20.22 0.06 2.86
N ASP A 107 20.80 -0.50 3.93
CA ASP A 107 22.23 -0.42 4.26
C ASP A 107 23.09 -0.99 3.12
N ARG A 108 22.67 -2.13 2.54
CA ARG A 108 23.39 -2.78 1.44
C ARG A 108 23.28 -2.01 0.12
N LYS A 109 22.17 -1.30 -0.07
CA LYS A 109 21.87 -0.56 -1.31
C LYS A 109 22.23 0.92 -1.22
N GLY A 110 22.62 1.42 -0.04
CA GLY A 110 22.88 2.83 0.19
C GLY A 110 21.62 3.69 0.09
N ILE A 111 20.47 3.19 0.57
CA ILE A 111 19.19 3.91 0.49
C ILE A 111 18.97 4.67 1.79
N ALA A 112 19.09 5.99 1.71
CA ALA A 112 18.87 6.90 2.83
C ALA A 112 17.39 7.00 3.24
N TYR A 113 17.13 7.42 4.47
CA TYR A 113 15.77 7.66 4.99
C TYR A 113 14.91 8.53 4.07
N ALA A 114 15.48 9.61 3.52
CA ALA A 114 14.76 10.52 2.63
C ALA A 114 14.23 9.82 1.38
N THR A 115 15.00 8.89 0.80
CA THR A 115 14.58 8.13 -0.38
C THR A 115 13.37 7.25 -0.10
N TRP A 116 13.28 6.65 1.08
CA TRP A 116 12.11 5.89 1.48
C TRP A 116 10.86 6.77 1.64
N ARG A 117 11.04 7.99 2.17
CA ARG A 117 9.95 8.97 2.31
C ARG A 117 9.44 9.44 0.95
N ASP A 118 10.33 9.70 0.01
CA ASP A 118 9.98 10.09 -1.36
C ASP A 118 9.23 8.97 -2.09
N ALA A 119 9.58 7.70 -1.81
CA ALA A 119 8.84 6.54 -2.31
C ALA A 119 7.43 6.40 -1.70
N GLY A 120 7.12 7.16 -0.64
CA GLY A 120 5.81 7.15 0.03
C GLY A 120 5.73 6.27 1.26
N VAL A 121 6.85 5.72 1.75
CA VAL A 121 6.85 4.91 2.98
C VAL A 121 6.61 5.81 4.20
N PRO A 122 5.63 5.51 5.07
CA PRO A 122 5.34 6.34 6.24
C PRO A 122 6.47 6.32 7.28
N THR A 123 6.55 7.38 8.10
CA THR A 123 7.65 7.53 9.07
C THR A 123 7.59 6.46 10.15
N GLU A 124 6.39 6.15 10.63
CA GLU A 124 6.10 5.11 11.60
C GLU A 124 6.60 3.73 11.15
N VAL A 125 6.50 3.43 9.86
CA VAL A 125 6.99 2.16 9.29
C VAL A 125 8.52 2.14 9.23
N LEU A 126 9.15 3.26 8.88
CA LEU A 126 10.61 3.39 8.88
C LEU A 126 11.19 3.26 10.30
N VAL A 127 10.55 3.89 11.27
CA VAL A 127 10.94 3.77 12.69
C VAL A 127 10.81 2.33 13.17
N LYS A 128 9.70 1.63 12.84
CA LYS A 128 9.55 0.19 13.14
C LYS A 128 10.64 -0.66 12.49
N ALA A 129 11.07 -0.30 11.28
CA ALA A 129 12.16 -0.95 10.56
C ALA A 129 13.57 -0.60 11.09
N GLY A 130 13.69 0.32 12.03
CA GLY A 130 14.97 0.80 12.55
C GLY A 130 15.74 1.72 11.59
N ILE A 131 15.05 2.33 10.62
CA ILE A 131 15.60 3.32 9.69
C ILE A 131 15.32 4.71 10.26
N THR A 132 16.37 5.42 10.61
CA THR A 132 16.31 6.74 11.24
C THR A 132 16.70 7.84 10.26
N ARG A 133 16.39 9.10 10.57
CA ARG A 133 16.76 10.26 9.73
C ARG A 133 18.28 10.44 9.54
N SER A 134 19.08 9.74 10.33
CA SER A 134 20.53 9.79 10.31
C SER A 134 21.16 8.67 9.47
N ASP A 135 20.36 7.69 9.02
CA ASP A 135 20.76 6.62 8.08
C ASP A 135 20.60 7.11 6.61
#